data_AF-A0A5J4ZU02-F1
#
_entry.id   AF-A0A5J4ZU02-F1
#
_cell.length_a   1.000
_cell.length_b   1.000
_cell.length_c   1.000
_cell.angle_alpha   90.00
_cell.angle_beta   90.00
_cell.angle_gamma   90.00
#
_symmetry.space_group_name_H-M   'P 1'
#
loop_
_entity.id
_entity.type
_entity.pdbx_description
1 polymer ?
#
loop_
_entity_poly.entity_id
_entity_poly.type
_entity_poly.pdbx_seq_one_letter_code
_entity_poly.pdbx_strand_id
1 'polypeptide(L)'
;MKKFVLGHRCKKLFLIEACFEEADGDIIMDEEETNHGDFKELPEISLHAILGAYASETMRVRGGIGHISTTVLVDSGSTHNFMSEVLAKKVGLQLENGGRFEVIVASGETLSSPVERFAPETAPASTEPSDGFKSKDVTIDRSKPITARIFLPDNPEPVGDLPVLVYFHGGAFCFGSTTWLGYHQFLGDLSVASQSIVFSVDYRLAPENRLPIAFDDCFASLEWLSHKANSDPWLERADLSRVFLSGDSCGGNIAHHVAIRTIQSKVCHVKIKGLLPVHPYFGTEKRTEREMTDGATGDVKLTDALWRLSLPEGSNRDYYGSNFEMAELSEVEWSEFPAVVVQVAGLDFLKERGVMYAEFLHKKGVKEVKLVEAEGESHVYHMIHPKSEATRVLQKQISEFIHSF
;
A
#
# COMPACT_ATOMS: atom_id res chain seq x y z
N MET A 1 -23.15 25.75 -6.11
CA MET A 1 -24.03 24.88 -6.94
C MET A 1 -25.05 24.15 -6.07
N LYS A 2 -26.27 23.85 -6.56
CA LYS A 2 -27.23 22.99 -5.83
C LYS A 2 -26.81 21.53 -5.99
N LYS A 3 -26.65 20.80 -4.86
CA LYS A 3 -26.37 19.35 -4.86
C LYS A 3 -27.43 18.57 -5.64
N PHE A 4 -27.01 17.60 -6.44
CA PHE A 4 -27.91 16.76 -7.22
C PHE A 4 -28.65 15.78 -6.29
N VAL A 5 -29.93 15.51 -6.59
CA VAL A 5 -30.77 14.57 -5.82
C VAL A 5 -31.37 13.52 -6.75
N LEU A 6 -31.65 12.33 -6.22
CA LEU A 6 -32.25 11.23 -6.97
C LEU A 6 -33.59 11.67 -7.60
N GLY A 7 -33.73 11.50 -8.92
CA GLY A 7 -34.90 11.95 -9.68
C GLY A 7 -34.83 13.37 -10.25
N HIS A 8 -33.70 14.07 -10.10
CA HIS A 8 -33.48 15.38 -10.70
C HIS A 8 -33.60 15.33 -12.23
N ARG A 9 -34.59 16.05 -12.79
CA ARG A 9 -34.69 16.32 -14.24
C ARG A 9 -34.16 17.71 -14.52
N CYS A 10 -32.97 17.79 -15.11
CA CYS A 10 -32.41 19.08 -15.50
C CYS A 10 -33.17 19.63 -16.72
N LYS A 11 -33.70 20.85 -16.60
CA LYS A 11 -34.36 21.56 -17.72
C LYS A 11 -33.38 22.31 -18.63
N LYS A 12 -32.09 22.36 -18.27
CA LYS A 12 -31.04 22.94 -19.09
C LYS A 12 -30.42 21.85 -19.94
N LEU A 13 -30.38 22.07 -21.25
CA LEU A 13 -29.49 21.34 -22.15
C LEU A 13 -28.05 21.66 -21.72
N PHE A 14 -27.28 20.64 -21.38
CA PHE A 14 -25.84 20.78 -21.21
C PHE A 14 -25.21 20.50 -22.57
N LEU A 15 -24.67 21.55 -23.19
CA LEU A 15 -23.85 21.44 -24.38
C LEU A 15 -22.41 21.26 -23.90
N ILE A 16 -21.80 20.12 -24.20
CA ILE A 16 -20.37 19.91 -24.04
C ILE A 16 -19.81 19.99 -25.45
N GLU A 17 -19.31 21.16 -25.84
CA GLU A 17 -18.56 21.33 -27.08
C GLU A 17 -17.14 20.81 -26.88
N ALA A 18 -16.74 19.85 -27.72
CA ALA A 18 -15.35 19.48 -27.85
C ALA A 18 -14.69 20.50 -28.77
N CYS A 19 -13.87 21.39 -28.23
CA CYS A 19 -13.01 22.25 -29.03
C CYS A 19 -11.91 21.39 -29.66
N PHE A 20 -11.90 21.33 -30.98
CA PHE A 20 -10.72 20.88 -31.72
C PHE A 20 -9.79 22.07 -31.88
N GLU A 21 -8.48 21.85 -31.72
CA GLU A 21 -7.46 22.84 -32.09
C GLU A 21 -7.58 23.11 -33.59
N GLU A 22 -8.16 24.25 -33.94
CA GLU A 22 -7.72 25.17 -35.00
C GLU A 22 -8.84 26.18 -35.30
N ALA A 23 -8.66 27.42 -34.83
CA ALA A 23 -8.86 28.65 -35.61
C ALA A 23 -8.66 29.85 -34.68
N ASP A 24 -7.58 30.59 -34.92
CA ASP A 24 -7.46 31.99 -34.50
C ASP A 24 -8.72 32.75 -34.94
N GLY A 25 -9.54 33.14 -33.96
CA GLY A 25 -10.73 33.94 -34.18
C GLY A 25 -11.12 34.59 -32.87
N ASP A 26 -10.82 35.88 -32.73
CA ASP A 26 -11.21 36.71 -31.60
C ASP A 26 -12.73 36.61 -31.37
N ILE A 27 -13.15 35.90 -30.32
CA ILE A 27 -14.51 35.97 -29.79
C ILE A 27 -14.47 36.94 -28.62
N ILE A 28 -14.93 38.16 -28.88
CA ILE A 28 -15.26 39.14 -27.84
C ILE A 28 -16.47 38.61 -27.08
N MET A 29 -16.29 38.24 -25.82
CA MET A 29 -17.38 38.02 -24.87
C MET A 29 -17.60 39.32 -24.10
N ASP A 30 -18.79 39.90 -24.24
CA ASP A 30 -19.23 41.04 -23.43
C ASP A 30 -19.23 40.64 -21.93
N GLU A 31 -18.46 41.37 -21.13
CA GLU A 31 -18.42 41.25 -19.67
C GLU A 31 -19.68 41.89 -19.07
N GLU A 32 -20.63 41.07 -18.60
CA GLU A 32 -21.54 41.52 -17.55
C GLU A 32 -20.84 41.35 -16.19
N GLU A 33 -20.37 42.48 -15.64
CA GLU A 33 -19.87 42.59 -14.27
C GLU A 33 -20.92 42.10 -13.26
N THR A 34 -20.71 40.92 -12.68
CA THR A 34 -21.28 40.58 -11.36
C THR A 34 -20.17 40.37 -10.35
N ASN A 35 -20.04 41.39 -9.50
CA ASN A 35 -19.17 41.52 -8.36
C ASN A 35 -19.42 40.41 -7.32
N HIS A 36 -18.61 39.35 -7.32
CA HIS A 36 -18.57 38.32 -6.26
C HIS A 36 -17.12 38.08 -5.83
N GLY A 37 -16.87 38.31 -4.54
CA GLY A 37 -15.53 38.32 -3.96
C GLY A 37 -14.74 37.03 -4.16
N ASP A 38 -13.42 37.19 -4.14
CA ASP A 38 -12.38 36.17 -4.29
C ASP A 38 -12.64 34.90 -3.46
N PHE A 39 -13.40 33.96 -4.02
CA PHE A 39 -13.27 32.54 -3.74
C PHE A 39 -12.42 31.97 -4.85
N LYS A 40 -11.12 31.85 -4.60
CA LYS A 40 -10.24 31.01 -5.41
C LYS A 40 -10.68 29.55 -5.21
N GLU A 41 -11.65 29.08 -5.98
CA GLU A 41 -11.98 27.65 -6.04
C GLU A 41 -10.72 26.92 -6.51
N LEU A 42 -10.09 26.18 -5.61
CA LEU A 42 -8.92 25.37 -5.94
C LEU A 42 -9.36 24.27 -6.93
N PRO A 43 -8.57 23.98 -7.97
CA PRO A 43 -8.87 22.88 -8.87
C PRO A 43 -8.90 21.56 -8.07
N GLU A 44 -10.08 20.95 -7.98
CA GLU A 44 -10.28 19.68 -7.32
C GLU A 44 -10.40 18.55 -8.36
N ILE A 45 -9.65 17.46 -8.11
CA ILE A 45 -9.78 16.20 -8.84
C ILE A 45 -10.70 15.30 -8.02
N SER A 46 -11.88 14.95 -8.56
CA SER A 46 -12.78 14.01 -7.88
C SER A 46 -12.22 12.59 -7.97
N LEU A 47 -11.96 12.00 -6.80
CA LEU A 47 -11.58 10.59 -6.69
C LEU A 47 -12.69 9.66 -7.24
N HIS A 48 -13.96 10.03 -7.10
CA HIS A 48 -15.08 9.27 -7.66
C HIS A 48 -15.04 9.29 -9.21
N ALA A 49 -14.66 10.43 -9.80
CA ALA A 49 -14.50 10.56 -11.24
C ALA A 49 -13.30 9.74 -11.76
N ILE A 50 -12.19 9.70 -11.04
CA ILE A 50 -11.05 8.81 -11.36
C ILE A 50 -11.45 7.34 -11.30
N LEU A 51 -12.11 6.94 -10.21
CA LEU A 51 -12.45 5.54 -9.95
C LEU A 51 -13.67 5.04 -10.75
N GLY A 52 -14.40 5.94 -11.40
CA GLY A 52 -15.65 5.59 -12.08
C GLY A 52 -16.77 5.16 -11.13
N ALA A 53 -16.72 5.61 -9.87
CA ALA A 53 -17.66 5.26 -8.81
C ALA A 53 -18.78 6.30 -8.71
N TYR A 54 -19.99 5.89 -8.30
CA TYR A 54 -21.12 6.80 -8.06
C TYR A 54 -21.26 7.11 -6.57
N ALA A 55 -21.37 8.40 -6.23
CA ALA A 55 -21.63 8.89 -4.87
C ALA A 55 -22.80 9.89 -4.86
N SER A 56 -23.19 10.39 -3.67
CA SER A 56 -24.27 11.38 -3.54
C SER A 56 -24.00 12.70 -4.29
N GLU A 57 -22.72 12.98 -4.59
CA GLU A 57 -22.27 14.16 -5.33
C GLU A 57 -22.03 13.87 -6.84
N THR A 58 -22.33 12.66 -7.30
CA THR A 58 -22.07 12.21 -8.68
C THR A 58 -23.36 11.79 -9.37
N MET A 59 -23.72 12.47 -10.47
CA MET A 59 -24.85 12.09 -11.32
C MET A 59 -24.40 11.10 -12.39
N ARG A 60 -25.13 9.98 -12.51
CA ARG A 60 -24.95 9.03 -13.59
C ARG A 60 -25.91 9.31 -14.74
N VAL A 61 -25.38 9.64 -15.91
CA VAL A 61 -26.19 9.81 -17.14
C VAL A 61 -25.74 8.83 -18.22
N ARG A 62 -26.67 8.46 -19.10
CA ARG A 62 -26.35 7.68 -20.30
C ARG A 62 -25.95 8.66 -21.40
N GLY A 63 -24.77 8.46 -21.98
CA GLY A 63 -24.24 9.27 -23.07
C GLY A 63 -23.69 8.41 -24.20
N GLY A 64 -23.03 9.03 -25.16
CA GLY A 64 -22.29 8.36 -26.22
C GLY A 64 -21.02 9.11 -26.55
N ILE A 65 -19.94 8.38 -26.87
CA ILE A 65 -18.71 8.93 -27.46
C ILE A 65 -18.56 8.28 -28.83
N GLY A 66 -18.66 9.07 -29.88
CA GLY A 66 -18.83 8.55 -31.24
C GLY A 66 -20.07 7.65 -31.34
N HIS A 67 -19.88 6.41 -31.78
CA HIS A 67 -20.96 5.41 -31.93
C HIS A 67 -21.13 4.50 -30.68
N ILE A 68 -20.33 4.70 -29.63
CA ILE A 68 -20.33 3.85 -28.44
C ILE A 68 -21.20 4.48 -27.35
N SER A 69 -22.25 3.77 -26.94
CA SER A 69 -23.03 4.15 -25.77
C SER A 69 -22.20 3.95 -24.50
N THR A 70 -22.14 4.97 -23.67
CA THR A 70 -21.34 4.98 -22.44
C THR A 70 -22.14 5.51 -21.25
N THR A 71 -21.62 5.25 -20.05
CA THR A 71 -22.06 5.92 -18.83
C THR A 71 -21.17 7.12 -18.61
N VAL A 72 -21.76 8.32 -18.50
CA VAL A 72 -21.05 9.55 -18.12
C VAL A 72 -21.37 9.84 -16.67
N LEU A 73 -20.34 10.09 -15.88
CA LEU A 73 -20.45 10.50 -14.49
C LEU A 73 -20.21 12.01 -14.43
N VAL A 74 -21.20 12.76 -13.96
CA VAL A 74 -21.12 14.21 -13.77
C VAL A 74 -20.97 14.45 -12.28
N ASP A 75 -19.75 14.77 -11.87
CA ASP A 75 -19.40 15.02 -10.48
C ASP A 75 -19.31 16.53 -10.22
N SER A 76 -20.02 17.04 -9.20
CA SER A 76 -20.07 18.47 -8.93
C SER A 76 -18.76 19.06 -8.37
N GLY A 77 -17.81 18.22 -7.96
CA GLY A 77 -16.50 18.64 -7.45
C GLY A 77 -15.35 18.41 -8.42
N SER A 78 -15.60 17.89 -9.63
CA SER A 78 -14.53 17.64 -10.59
C SER A 78 -14.32 18.82 -11.53
N THR A 79 -13.10 19.35 -11.57
CA THR A 79 -12.69 20.32 -12.59
C THR A 79 -12.15 19.66 -13.86
N HIS A 80 -12.06 18.33 -13.88
CA HIS A 80 -11.46 17.52 -14.94
C HIS A 80 -12.38 16.38 -15.40
N ASN A 81 -12.23 15.95 -16.65
CA ASN A 81 -12.94 14.81 -17.22
C ASN A 81 -12.00 13.60 -17.32
N PHE A 82 -12.48 12.43 -16.87
CA PHE A 82 -11.75 11.17 -16.95
C PHE A 82 -12.48 10.20 -17.88
N MET A 83 -11.72 9.38 -18.59
CA MET A 83 -12.24 8.32 -19.45
C MET A 83 -11.58 7.00 -19.04
N SER A 84 -12.40 5.95 -18.88
CA SER A 84 -11.85 4.64 -18.54
C SER A 84 -11.01 4.09 -19.69
N GLU A 85 -9.92 3.42 -19.35
CA GLU A 85 -9.00 2.81 -20.32
C GLU A 85 -9.74 1.83 -21.25
N VAL A 86 -10.70 1.08 -20.70
CA VAL A 86 -11.54 0.16 -21.47
C VAL A 86 -12.38 0.89 -22.51
N LEU A 87 -12.94 2.06 -22.18
CA LEU A 87 -13.69 2.87 -23.13
C LEU A 87 -12.76 3.47 -24.18
N ALA A 88 -11.61 4.03 -23.78
CA ALA A 88 -10.61 4.60 -24.68
C ALA A 88 -10.18 3.59 -25.77
N LYS A 89 -9.89 2.34 -25.36
CA LYS A 89 -9.59 1.25 -26.30
C LYS A 89 -10.76 0.96 -27.24
N LYS A 90 -11.99 0.92 -26.72
CA LYS A 90 -13.20 0.65 -27.54
C LYS A 90 -13.46 1.74 -28.57
N VAL A 91 -13.22 3.00 -28.24
CA VAL A 91 -13.37 4.13 -29.17
C VAL A 91 -12.18 4.28 -30.13
N GLY A 92 -11.18 3.39 -30.04
CA GLY A 92 -10.04 3.36 -30.96
C GLY A 92 -8.96 4.38 -30.64
N LEU A 93 -8.94 4.93 -29.42
CA LEU A 93 -7.88 5.84 -29.00
C LEU A 93 -6.61 5.05 -28.66
N GLN A 94 -5.47 5.54 -29.15
CA GLN A 94 -4.17 5.01 -28.75
C GLN A 94 -3.84 5.53 -27.35
N LEU A 95 -3.41 4.61 -26.48
CA LEU A 95 -2.99 4.94 -25.14
C LEU A 95 -1.48 5.18 -25.17
N GLU A 96 -1.08 6.41 -24.91
CA GLU A 96 0.31 6.73 -24.66
C GLU A 96 0.65 6.39 -23.20
N ASN A 97 1.57 5.45 -23.02
CA ASN A 97 2.12 5.13 -21.71
C ASN A 97 3.42 5.91 -21.52
N GLY A 98 3.46 6.84 -20.55
CA GLY A 98 4.72 7.43 -20.08
C GLY A 98 5.10 8.81 -20.64
N GLY A 99 4.14 9.73 -20.77
CA GLY A 99 4.41 11.14 -21.04
C GLY A 99 4.14 12.04 -19.84
N ARG A 100 4.78 13.22 -19.82
CA ARG A 100 4.36 14.33 -18.95
C ARG A 100 3.05 14.88 -19.54
N PHE A 101 1.92 14.60 -18.92
CA PHE A 101 0.64 15.14 -19.39
C PHE A 101 0.48 16.57 -18.87
N GLU A 102 0.27 17.52 -19.77
CA GLU A 102 -0.11 18.89 -19.42
C GLU A 102 -1.61 19.04 -19.63
N VAL A 103 -2.31 19.49 -18.59
CA VAL A 103 -3.74 19.74 -18.64
C VAL A 103 -3.96 21.22 -18.40
N ILE A 104 -4.59 21.89 -19.36
CA ILE A 104 -5.04 23.27 -19.19
C ILE A 104 -6.39 23.21 -18.47
N VAL A 105 -6.44 23.75 -17.26
CA VAL A 105 -7.69 23.85 -16.51
C VAL A 105 -8.51 25.07 -16.97
N ALA A 106 -9.79 25.12 -16.61
CA ALA A 106 -10.73 26.16 -17.03
C ALA A 106 -10.29 27.60 -16.66
N SER A 107 -9.37 27.77 -15.69
CA SER A 107 -8.77 29.06 -15.34
C SER A 107 -7.67 29.52 -16.31
N GLY A 108 -7.32 28.72 -17.32
CA GLY A 108 -6.20 28.97 -18.23
C GLY A 108 -4.84 28.55 -17.66
N GLU A 109 -4.79 27.99 -16.45
CA GLU A 109 -3.56 27.46 -15.85
C GLU A 109 -3.20 26.09 -16.45
N THR A 110 -1.92 25.89 -16.78
CA THR A 110 -1.39 24.61 -17.24
C THR A 110 -0.86 23.80 -16.06
N LEU A 111 -1.49 22.67 -15.77
CA LEU A 111 -1.03 21.69 -14.79
C LEU A 111 -0.25 20.58 -15.50
N SER A 112 1.06 20.49 -15.24
CA SER A 112 1.85 19.36 -15.72
C SER A 112 1.82 18.22 -14.69
N SER A 113 1.49 17.00 -15.12
CA SER A 113 1.69 15.77 -14.36
C SER A 113 3.15 15.70 -13.90
N PRO A 114 3.43 15.49 -12.60
CA PRO A 114 4.79 15.40 -12.12
C PRO A 114 5.38 14.03 -12.50
N VAL A 115 6.20 14.02 -13.55
CA VAL A 115 7.22 13.00 -13.90
C VAL A 115 6.67 11.60 -14.21
N GLU A 116 7.47 10.80 -14.93
CA GLU A 116 7.23 9.43 -15.38
C GLU A 116 6.29 8.63 -14.47
N ARG A 117 5.31 7.93 -15.08
CA ARG A 117 4.46 6.96 -14.40
C ARG A 117 5.34 6.09 -13.51
N PHE A 118 5.13 6.16 -12.19
CA PHE A 118 5.81 5.28 -11.24
C PHE A 118 5.50 3.82 -11.63
N ALA A 119 6.46 3.20 -12.29
CA ALA A 119 6.39 1.86 -12.83
C ALA A 119 7.66 1.13 -12.38
N PRO A 120 7.67 0.61 -11.14
CA PRO A 120 8.80 -0.14 -10.63
C PRO A 120 9.13 -1.30 -11.56
N GLU A 121 10.42 -1.55 -11.76
CA GLU A 121 10.86 -2.74 -12.48
C GLU A 121 10.31 -3.98 -11.78
N THR A 122 9.93 -5.01 -12.55
CA THR A 122 9.35 -6.24 -12.03
C THR A 122 10.18 -7.45 -12.42
N ALA A 123 10.23 -8.45 -11.55
CA ALA A 123 10.84 -9.75 -11.81
C ALA A 123 9.77 -10.86 -11.87
N PRO A 124 9.83 -11.77 -12.87
CA PRO A 124 9.02 -12.99 -12.85
C PRO A 124 9.51 -13.95 -11.77
N ALA A 125 8.63 -14.84 -11.31
CA ALA A 125 9.06 -15.98 -10.51
C ALA A 125 9.83 -16.98 -11.39
N SER A 126 10.80 -17.69 -10.80
CA SER A 126 11.63 -18.68 -11.49
C SER A 126 11.85 -19.91 -10.62
N THR A 127 11.47 -21.08 -11.13
CA THR A 127 11.77 -22.37 -10.48
C THR A 127 13.22 -22.80 -10.66
N GLU A 128 13.91 -22.23 -11.64
CA GLU A 128 15.35 -22.41 -11.82
C GLU A 128 16.10 -21.44 -10.90
N PRO A 129 17.14 -21.91 -10.19
CA PRO A 129 17.84 -21.08 -9.23
C PRO A 129 18.60 -19.94 -9.91
N SER A 130 18.39 -18.73 -9.42
CA SER A 130 19.23 -17.55 -9.70
C SER A 130 19.71 -17.00 -8.37
N ASP A 131 20.99 -16.65 -8.28
CA ASP A 131 21.56 -16.04 -7.08
C ASP A 131 21.36 -16.85 -5.77
N GLY A 132 21.20 -18.17 -5.91
CA GLY A 132 21.10 -19.10 -4.78
C GLY A 132 19.68 -19.36 -4.25
N PHE A 133 18.63 -18.82 -4.89
CA PHE A 133 17.23 -19.10 -4.53
C PHE A 133 16.37 -19.42 -5.76
N LYS A 134 15.22 -20.05 -5.50
CA LYS A 134 14.13 -20.28 -6.44
C LYS A 134 12.90 -19.50 -5.97
N SER A 135 12.00 -19.15 -6.87
CA SER A 135 10.73 -18.49 -6.56
C SER A 135 9.53 -19.07 -7.31
N LYS A 136 8.36 -19.03 -6.68
CA LYS A 136 7.09 -19.49 -7.26
C LYS A 136 5.91 -18.62 -6.82
N ASP A 137 5.10 -18.22 -7.78
CA ASP A 137 3.83 -17.53 -7.54
C ASP A 137 2.70 -18.53 -7.23
N VAL A 138 1.88 -18.21 -6.23
CA VAL A 138 0.75 -19.01 -5.79
C VAL A 138 -0.49 -18.13 -5.60
N THR A 139 -1.67 -18.72 -5.78
CA THR A 139 -2.94 -18.06 -5.47
C THR A 139 -3.44 -18.54 -4.11
N ILE A 140 -3.69 -17.59 -3.20
CA ILE A 140 -4.21 -17.85 -1.85
C ILE A 140 -5.73 -18.02 -1.90
N ASP A 141 -6.41 -17.04 -2.49
CA ASP A 141 -7.85 -17.05 -2.73
C ASP A 141 -8.09 -16.57 -4.17
N ARG A 142 -9.03 -17.20 -4.89
CA ARG A 142 -9.41 -16.78 -6.25
C ARG A 142 -10.59 -15.83 -6.25
N SER A 143 -11.41 -15.87 -5.20
CA SER A 143 -12.58 -15.00 -5.02
C SER A 143 -12.18 -13.60 -4.54
N LYS A 144 -11.10 -13.54 -3.76
CA LYS A 144 -10.37 -12.33 -3.40
C LYS A 144 -9.01 -12.49 -4.09
N PRO A 145 -8.62 -11.67 -5.09
CA PRO A 145 -7.39 -11.87 -5.87
C PRO A 145 -6.12 -11.67 -5.02
N ILE A 146 -5.90 -12.55 -4.05
CA ILE A 146 -4.79 -12.57 -3.11
C ILE A 146 -3.79 -13.59 -3.64
N THR A 147 -2.60 -13.13 -3.93
CA THR A 147 -1.49 -13.97 -4.41
C THR A 147 -0.33 -13.88 -3.43
N ALA A 148 0.63 -14.77 -3.61
CA ALA A 148 1.89 -14.70 -2.90
C ALA A 148 3.01 -15.26 -3.76
N ARG A 149 4.24 -14.86 -3.43
CA ARG A 149 5.46 -15.42 -3.97
C ARG A 149 6.22 -16.13 -2.86
N ILE A 150 6.50 -17.42 -3.07
CA ILE A 150 7.36 -18.22 -2.21
C ILE A 150 8.78 -18.11 -2.74
N PHE A 151 9.74 -17.84 -1.86
CA PHE A 151 11.17 -17.98 -2.13
C PHE A 151 11.74 -19.13 -1.30
N LEU A 152 12.58 -19.94 -1.94
CA LEU A 152 13.22 -21.11 -1.34
C LEU A 152 14.72 -21.05 -1.64
N PRO A 153 15.61 -21.28 -0.66
CA PRO A 153 17.04 -21.38 -0.96
C PRO A 153 17.28 -22.63 -1.83
N ASP A 154 18.16 -22.52 -2.82
CA ASP A 154 18.44 -23.61 -3.77
C ASP A 154 19.11 -24.81 -3.11
N ASN A 155 20.00 -24.54 -2.16
CA ASN A 155 20.72 -25.53 -1.37
C ASN A 155 20.36 -25.36 0.11
N PRO A 156 19.14 -25.76 0.53
CA PRO A 156 18.76 -25.69 1.93
C PRO A 156 19.64 -26.64 2.73
N GLU A 157 19.97 -26.28 3.97
CA GLU A 157 20.71 -27.18 4.86
C GLU A 157 20.09 -28.59 4.89
N PRO A 158 20.88 -29.67 4.86
CA PRO A 158 20.35 -31.03 4.63
C PRO A 158 19.55 -31.60 5.82
N VAL A 159 19.56 -30.96 6.98
CA VAL A 159 18.95 -31.46 8.22
C VAL A 159 17.99 -30.43 8.80
N GLY A 160 16.77 -30.86 9.12
CA GLY A 160 15.76 -30.06 9.82
C GLY A 160 14.78 -29.34 8.90
N ASP A 161 13.64 -28.93 9.43
CA ASP A 161 12.69 -28.07 8.71
C ASP A 161 13.16 -26.61 8.78
N LEU A 162 12.81 -25.85 7.75
CA LEU A 162 13.18 -24.45 7.60
C LEU A 162 12.15 -23.54 8.30
N PRO A 163 12.58 -22.50 9.03
CA PRO A 163 11.67 -21.48 9.52
C PRO A 163 10.96 -20.80 8.35
N VAL A 164 9.77 -20.24 8.62
CA VAL A 164 9.00 -19.50 7.60
C VAL A 164 8.93 -18.03 7.97
N LEU A 165 9.43 -17.17 7.08
CA LEU A 165 9.24 -15.72 7.17
C LEU A 165 8.10 -15.30 6.25
N VAL A 166 6.98 -14.88 6.82
CA VAL A 166 5.88 -14.28 6.05
C VAL A 166 6.13 -12.78 5.95
N TYR A 167 6.21 -12.28 4.71
CA TYR A 167 6.56 -10.89 4.42
C TYR A 167 5.38 -10.15 3.80
N PHE A 168 5.06 -8.99 4.35
CA PHE A 168 4.05 -8.07 3.81
C PHE A 168 4.78 -6.87 3.21
N HIS A 169 4.59 -6.61 1.92
CA HIS A 169 5.27 -5.49 1.28
C HIS A 169 4.75 -4.13 1.79
N GLY A 170 5.59 -3.10 1.76
CA GLY A 170 5.23 -1.71 2.01
C GLY A 170 4.50 -1.05 0.85
N GLY A 171 4.28 0.27 0.99
CA GLY A 171 3.61 1.10 -0.01
C GLY A 171 2.34 1.81 0.49
N ALA A 172 2.32 2.16 1.78
CA ALA A 172 1.24 2.89 2.44
C ALA A 172 -0.17 2.33 2.17
N PHE A 173 -0.28 1.01 2.01
CA PHE A 173 -1.46 0.24 1.62
C PHE A 173 -2.03 0.54 0.21
N CYS A 174 -1.44 1.48 -0.53
CA CYS A 174 -1.97 1.95 -1.82
C CYS A 174 -1.15 1.44 -3.01
N PHE A 175 0.06 0.97 -2.79
CA PHE A 175 0.96 0.47 -3.83
C PHE A 175 1.87 -0.63 -3.27
N GLY A 176 2.63 -1.26 -4.16
CA GLY A 176 3.50 -2.40 -3.86
C GLY A 176 3.04 -3.67 -4.56
N SER A 177 3.98 -4.58 -4.78
CA SER A 177 3.70 -5.94 -5.23
C SER A 177 4.90 -6.85 -5.00
N THR A 178 4.65 -8.14 -4.76
CA THR A 178 5.66 -9.21 -4.71
C THR A 178 6.48 -9.33 -6.01
N THR A 179 6.00 -8.76 -7.11
CA THR A 179 6.70 -8.78 -8.39
C THR A 179 7.74 -7.67 -8.52
N TRP A 180 7.74 -6.63 -7.69
CA TRP A 180 8.72 -5.55 -7.82
C TRP A 180 10.13 -6.07 -7.59
N LEU A 181 11.06 -5.65 -8.45
CA LEU A 181 12.42 -6.17 -8.51
C LEU A 181 13.15 -6.02 -7.17
N GLY A 182 12.96 -4.90 -6.48
CA GLY A 182 13.54 -4.69 -5.14
C GLY A 182 13.09 -5.75 -4.13
N TYR A 183 11.80 -6.11 -4.11
CA TYR A 183 11.27 -7.12 -3.18
C TYR A 183 11.78 -8.49 -3.60
N HIS A 184 11.75 -8.78 -4.90
CA HIS A 184 12.23 -10.04 -5.43
C HIS A 184 13.70 -10.30 -5.06
N GLN A 185 14.58 -9.31 -5.26
CA GLN A 185 16.00 -9.43 -4.92
C GLN A 185 16.21 -9.52 -3.41
N PHE A 186 15.65 -8.57 -2.64
CA PHE A 186 15.83 -8.53 -1.19
C PHE A 186 15.34 -9.82 -0.50
N LEU A 187 14.14 -10.30 -0.85
CA LEU A 187 13.52 -11.47 -0.22
C LEU A 187 14.14 -12.79 -0.68
N GLY A 188 14.59 -12.86 -1.95
CA GLY A 188 15.38 -13.99 -2.44
C GLY A 188 16.71 -14.12 -1.69
N ASP A 189 17.48 -13.03 -1.63
CA ASP A 189 18.74 -12.98 -0.88
C ASP A 189 18.54 -13.27 0.61
N LEU A 190 17.44 -12.77 1.19
CA LEU A 190 17.08 -13.02 2.58
C LEU A 190 16.75 -14.51 2.82
N SER A 191 16.05 -15.17 1.90
CA SER A 191 15.77 -16.61 1.96
C SER A 191 17.07 -17.43 2.02
N VAL A 192 18.08 -17.04 1.23
CA VAL A 192 19.42 -17.65 1.26
C VAL A 192 20.14 -17.36 2.58
N ALA A 193 20.22 -16.09 2.98
CA ALA A 193 20.98 -15.64 4.14
C ALA A 193 20.42 -16.14 5.48
N SER A 194 19.11 -16.39 5.55
CA SER A 194 18.41 -16.88 6.75
C SER A 194 18.05 -18.36 6.71
N GLN A 195 18.42 -19.07 5.63
CA GLN A 195 18.04 -20.46 5.41
C GLN A 195 16.56 -20.70 5.75
N SER A 196 15.69 -19.84 5.20
CA SER A 196 14.27 -19.81 5.53
C SER A 196 13.42 -19.82 4.26
N ILE A 197 12.20 -20.33 4.39
CA ILE A 197 11.16 -20.15 3.36
C ILE A 197 10.60 -18.75 3.54
N VAL A 198 10.70 -17.91 2.51
CA VAL A 198 10.09 -16.56 2.55
C VAL A 198 8.78 -16.59 1.77
N PHE A 199 7.68 -16.25 2.44
CA PHE A 199 6.33 -16.21 1.87
C PHE A 199 5.86 -14.76 1.77
N SER A 200 6.05 -14.14 0.61
CA SER A 200 5.71 -12.74 0.34
C SER A 200 4.28 -12.61 -0.18
N VAL A 201 3.44 -11.81 0.47
CA VAL A 201 1.99 -11.76 0.19
C VAL A 201 1.62 -10.50 -0.59
N ASP A 202 0.91 -10.68 -1.71
CA ASP A 202 0.19 -9.61 -2.42
C ASP A 202 -1.24 -9.52 -1.87
N TYR A 203 -1.44 -8.57 -0.96
CA TYR A 203 -2.74 -8.26 -0.38
C TYR A 203 -3.47 -7.19 -1.21
N ARG A 204 -4.79 -7.08 -1.05
CA ARG A 204 -5.56 -6.07 -1.78
C ARG A 204 -5.27 -4.66 -1.26
N LEU A 205 -5.14 -3.72 -2.19
CA LEU A 205 -4.73 -2.35 -1.92
C LEU A 205 -5.91 -1.39 -1.82
N ALA A 206 -5.67 -0.32 -1.07
CA ALA A 206 -6.49 0.88 -1.03
C ALA A 206 -6.23 1.77 -2.27
N PRO A 207 -7.16 2.65 -2.65
CA PRO A 207 -8.45 2.95 -2.00
C PRO A 207 -9.59 1.97 -2.32
N GLU A 208 -9.39 1.04 -3.26
CA GLU A 208 -10.43 0.08 -3.67
C GLU A 208 -10.79 -0.89 -2.54
N ASN A 209 -9.80 -1.24 -1.73
CA ASN A 209 -9.92 -2.13 -0.59
C ASN A 209 -9.31 -1.49 0.66
N ARG A 210 -9.99 -0.47 1.20
CA ARG A 210 -9.61 0.22 2.45
C ARG A 210 -9.43 -0.76 3.60
N LEU A 211 -8.67 -0.34 4.61
CA LEU A 211 -8.53 -1.07 5.87
C LEU A 211 -9.91 -1.37 6.47
N PRO A 212 -10.12 -2.56 7.05
CA PRO A 212 -9.10 -3.54 7.43
C PRO A 212 -8.82 -4.65 6.41
N ILE A 213 -9.21 -4.50 5.14
CA ILE A 213 -9.13 -5.59 4.15
C ILE A 213 -7.71 -6.17 4.01
N ALA A 214 -6.67 -5.33 4.02
CA ALA A 214 -5.29 -5.81 3.99
C ALA A 214 -4.96 -6.74 5.16
N PHE A 215 -5.49 -6.47 6.37
CA PHE A 215 -5.31 -7.33 7.53
C PHE A 215 -6.07 -8.65 7.42
N ASP A 216 -7.28 -8.63 6.83
CA ASP A 216 -8.04 -9.85 6.53
C ASP A 216 -7.29 -10.75 5.54
N ASP A 217 -6.77 -10.16 4.46
CA ASP A 217 -6.08 -10.88 3.40
C ASP A 217 -4.78 -11.52 3.91
N CYS A 218 -3.98 -10.77 4.67
CA CYS A 218 -2.73 -11.25 5.25
C CYS A 218 -2.93 -12.23 6.41
N PHE A 219 -4.08 -12.21 7.09
CA PHE A 219 -4.42 -13.28 8.02
C PHE A 219 -4.85 -14.55 7.28
N ALA A 220 -5.67 -14.42 6.24
CA ALA A 220 -6.08 -15.55 5.40
C ALA A 220 -4.88 -16.25 4.72
N SER A 221 -3.81 -15.50 4.41
CA SER A 221 -2.57 -16.10 3.89
C SER A 221 -1.87 -17.02 4.90
N LEU A 222 -1.97 -16.75 6.21
CA LEU A 222 -1.44 -17.65 7.25
C LEU A 222 -2.27 -18.94 7.34
N GLU A 223 -3.59 -18.84 7.25
CA GLU A 223 -4.47 -20.01 7.20
C GLU A 223 -4.20 -20.84 5.95
N TRP A 224 -3.98 -20.20 4.80
CA TRP A 224 -3.58 -20.89 3.57
C TRP A 224 -2.24 -21.60 3.73
N LEU A 225 -1.24 -20.92 4.29
CA LEU A 225 0.08 -21.49 4.55
C LEU A 225 -0.03 -22.75 5.43
N SER A 226 -0.82 -22.68 6.50
CA SER A 226 -1.08 -23.81 7.39
C SER A 226 -1.70 -25.01 6.66
N HIS A 227 -2.66 -24.77 5.76
CA HIS A 227 -3.28 -25.84 4.99
C HIS A 227 -2.37 -26.41 3.89
N LYS A 228 -1.40 -25.63 3.40
CA LYS A 228 -0.55 -26.02 2.26
C LYS A 228 0.79 -26.64 2.65
N ALA A 229 1.30 -26.42 3.86
CA ALA A 229 2.59 -26.94 4.31
C ALA A 229 2.80 -28.44 4.00
N ASN A 230 1.76 -29.28 4.18
CA ASN A 230 1.85 -30.72 3.95
C ASN A 230 1.46 -31.18 2.53
N SER A 231 1.16 -30.27 1.59
CA SER A 231 0.65 -30.63 0.26
C SER A 231 1.29 -29.89 -0.91
N ASP A 232 1.97 -28.76 -0.66
CA ASP A 232 2.74 -28.06 -1.66
C ASP A 232 4.23 -28.44 -1.51
N PRO A 233 4.89 -29.00 -2.55
CA PRO A 233 6.30 -29.40 -2.48
C PRO A 233 7.27 -28.27 -2.09
N TRP A 234 6.89 -27.00 -2.31
CA TRP A 234 7.72 -25.85 -1.90
C TRP A 234 7.66 -25.55 -0.40
N LEU A 235 6.67 -26.14 0.29
CA LEU A 235 6.43 -25.94 1.72
C LEU A 235 6.61 -27.23 2.52
N GLU A 236 7.05 -28.33 1.89
CA GLU A 236 7.23 -29.64 2.55
C GLU A 236 8.17 -29.55 3.75
N ARG A 237 9.17 -28.67 3.69
CA ARG A 237 10.14 -28.40 4.76
C ARG A 237 9.77 -27.18 5.61
N ALA A 238 8.53 -26.69 5.57
CA ALA A 238 8.12 -25.52 6.34
C ALA A 238 7.86 -25.87 7.81
N ASP A 239 8.66 -25.33 8.72
CA ASP A 239 8.42 -25.44 10.16
C ASP A 239 7.38 -24.41 10.62
N LEU A 240 6.10 -24.82 10.64
CA LEU A 240 5.00 -23.98 11.11
C LEU A 240 5.04 -23.69 12.62
N SER A 241 5.95 -24.33 13.37
CA SER A 241 6.21 -23.98 14.78
C SER A 241 7.19 -22.80 14.92
N ARG A 242 7.89 -22.42 13.84
CA ARG A 242 8.87 -21.33 13.74
C ARG A 242 8.50 -20.36 12.62
N VAL A 243 7.33 -19.71 12.76
CA VAL A 243 6.86 -18.67 11.83
C VAL A 243 7.23 -17.29 12.35
N PHE A 244 7.68 -16.42 11.44
CA PHE A 244 8.02 -15.03 11.72
C PHE A 244 7.23 -14.14 10.78
N LEU A 245 6.77 -13.00 11.29
CA LEU A 245 6.09 -11.99 10.47
C LEU A 245 7.02 -10.80 10.28
N SER A 246 7.15 -10.31 9.05
CA SER A 246 7.89 -9.11 8.75
C SER A 246 7.21 -8.34 7.62
N GLY A 247 7.65 -7.13 7.42
CA GLY A 247 7.16 -6.25 6.38
C GLY A 247 7.73 -4.86 6.59
N ASP A 248 7.89 -4.15 5.50
CA ASP A 248 8.38 -2.79 5.54
C ASP A 248 7.23 -1.78 5.51
N SER A 249 7.39 -0.60 6.12
CA SER A 249 6.39 0.47 6.07
C SER A 249 5.02 -0.04 6.53
N CYS A 250 3.96 0.08 5.70
CA CYS A 250 2.64 -0.47 6.01
C CYS A 250 2.63 -2.00 6.19
N GLY A 251 3.57 -2.72 5.58
CA GLY A 251 3.78 -4.15 5.82
C GLY A 251 4.15 -4.47 7.27
N GLY A 252 4.94 -3.61 7.92
CA GLY A 252 5.25 -3.74 9.34
C GLY A 252 4.03 -3.51 10.24
N ASN A 253 3.14 -2.59 9.84
CA ASN A 253 1.84 -2.37 10.46
C ASN A 253 0.92 -3.60 10.28
N ILE A 254 0.85 -4.16 9.06
CA ILE A 254 0.11 -5.40 8.79
C ILE A 254 0.61 -6.54 9.67
N ALA A 255 1.94 -6.73 9.77
CA ALA A 255 2.54 -7.77 10.61
C ALA A 255 2.06 -7.68 12.08
N HIS A 256 1.98 -6.46 12.62
CA HIS A 256 1.44 -6.22 13.96
C HIS A 256 -0.02 -6.67 14.08
N HIS A 257 -0.90 -6.22 13.19
CA HIS A 257 -2.33 -6.56 13.27
C HIS A 257 -2.62 -8.04 12.98
N VAL A 258 -1.86 -8.67 12.10
CA VAL A 258 -1.97 -10.12 11.84
C VAL A 258 -1.54 -10.92 13.07
N ALA A 259 -0.51 -10.49 13.80
CA ALA A 259 -0.12 -11.13 15.06
C ALA A 259 -1.21 -11.01 16.13
N ILE A 260 -1.77 -9.80 16.34
CA ILE A 260 -2.91 -9.57 17.24
C ILE A 260 -4.06 -10.54 16.90
N ARG A 261 -4.45 -10.59 15.63
CA ARG A 261 -5.55 -11.44 15.18
C ARG A 261 -5.27 -12.92 15.36
N THR A 262 -4.03 -13.35 15.20
CA THR A 262 -3.62 -14.74 15.42
C THR A 262 -3.78 -15.14 16.88
N ILE A 263 -3.38 -14.27 17.82
CA ILE A 263 -3.56 -14.47 19.26
C ILE A 263 -5.04 -14.55 19.64
N GLN A 264 -5.87 -13.64 19.10
CA GLN A 264 -7.30 -13.58 19.41
C GLN A 264 -8.09 -14.74 18.79
N SER A 265 -7.76 -15.15 17.57
CA SER A 265 -8.48 -16.20 16.85
C SER A 265 -8.27 -17.58 17.47
N LYS A 266 -7.04 -17.92 17.88
CA LYS A 266 -6.66 -19.26 18.40
C LYS A 266 -6.97 -20.45 17.46
N VAL A 267 -7.40 -20.20 16.22
CA VAL A 267 -7.72 -21.25 15.22
C VAL A 267 -6.58 -21.50 14.24
N CYS A 268 -5.63 -20.56 14.08
CA CYS A 268 -4.54 -20.73 13.12
C CYS A 268 -3.46 -21.68 13.67
N HIS A 269 -3.09 -22.73 12.92
CA HIS A 269 -2.08 -23.71 13.33
C HIS A 269 -0.63 -23.24 13.14
N VAL A 270 -0.41 -21.95 12.89
CA VAL A 270 0.94 -21.36 12.84
C VAL A 270 1.32 -20.82 14.21
N LYS A 271 2.57 -21.05 14.63
CA LYS A 271 3.12 -20.43 15.85
C LYS A 271 4.05 -19.29 15.46
N ILE A 272 3.58 -18.06 15.69
CA ILE A 272 4.40 -16.87 15.47
C ILE A 272 5.41 -16.76 16.61
N LYS A 273 6.70 -16.87 16.28
CA LYS A 273 7.83 -16.76 17.21
C LYS A 273 8.35 -15.34 17.34
N GLY A 274 8.25 -14.55 16.28
CA GLY A 274 8.66 -13.16 16.33
C GLY A 274 8.13 -12.30 15.20
N LEU A 275 8.19 -10.99 15.42
CA LEU A 275 7.85 -9.94 14.46
C LEU A 275 9.09 -9.08 14.18
N LEU A 276 9.30 -8.74 12.90
CA LEU A 276 10.34 -7.81 12.46
C LEU A 276 9.76 -6.70 11.59
N PRO A 277 9.03 -5.73 12.17
CA PRO A 277 8.57 -4.56 11.43
C PRO A 277 9.76 -3.69 11.00
N VAL A 278 9.88 -3.43 9.70
CA VAL A 278 10.94 -2.61 9.11
C VAL A 278 10.39 -1.24 8.74
N HIS A 279 10.88 -0.18 9.37
CA HIS A 279 10.42 1.20 9.15
C HIS A 279 8.88 1.32 9.26
N PRO A 280 8.22 0.83 10.32
CA PRO A 280 6.78 0.61 10.31
C PRO A 280 5.97 1.90 10.14
N TYR A 281 4.90 1.80 9.34
CA TYR A 281 4.00 2.91 9.02
C TYR A 281 2.81 2.94 10.00
N PHE A 282 2.93 3.80 11.01
CA PHE A 282 1.88 4.11 11.96
C PHE A 282 1.58 5.60 11.97
N GLY A 283 0.36 5.96 12.35
CA GLY A 283 -0.09 7.35 12.41
C GLY A 283 -1.06 7.56 13.56
N THR A 284 -1.14 8.78 14.05
CA THR A 284 -2.19 9.23 14.98
C THR A 284 -2.64 10.62 14.60
N GLU A 285 -3.81 11.05 15.05
CA GLU A 285 -4.26 12.42 14.75
C GLU A 285 -3.32 13.46 15.35
N LYS A 286 -2.87 13.23 16.58
CA LYS A 286 -1.85 14.06 17.22
C LYS A 286 -0.53 13.95 16.46
N ARG A 287 0.04 15.11 16.12
CA ARG A 287 1.35 15.17 15.47
C ARG A 287 2.49 14.87 16.44
N THR A 288 3.52 14.21 15.93
CA THR A 288 4.79 14.05 16.65
C THR A 288 5.63 15.31 16.55
N GLU A 289 6.72 15.39 17.31
CA GLU A 289 7.62 16.56 17.23
C GLU A 289 8.24 16.68 15.85
N ARG A 290 8.69 15.56 15.26
CA ARG A 290 9.23 15.53 13.90
C ARG A 290 8.25 16.04 12.86
N GLU A 291 6.99 15.63 12.96
CA GLU A 291 5.91 16.04 12.04
C GLU A 291 5.58 17.54 12.13
N MET A 292 5.98 18.23 13.20
CA MET A 292 5.76 19.66 13.40
C MET A 292 6.98 20.53 13.03
N THR A 293 8.11 19.93 12.62
CA THR A 293 9.33 20.68 12.28
C THR A 293 9.23 21.44 10.95
N ASP A 294 9.96 22.56 10.86
CA ASP A 294 10.09 23.35 9.64
C ASP A 294 10.81 22.50 8.56
N GLY A 295 10.03 21.98 7.61
CA GLY A 295 10.50 21.07 6.55
C GLY A 295 9.67 19.79 6.40
N ALA A 296 8.92 19.40 7.43
CA ALA A 296 8.06 18.21 7.41
C ALA A 296 6.77 18.36 6.59
N THR A 297 6.43 19.58 6.12
CA THR A 297 5.12 19.87 5.51
C THR A 297 4.81 19.00 4.30
N GLY A 298 5.81 18.66 3.48
CA GLY A 298 5.64 17.79 2.31
C GLY A 298 5.30 16.35 2.72
N ASP A 299 6.10 15.76 3.60
CA ASP A 299 5.92 14.40 4.10
C ASP A 299 4.60 14.23 4.86
N VAL A 300 4.22 15.23 5.65
CA VAL A 300 2.93 15.27 6.36
C VAL A 300 1.76 15.25 5.36
N LYS A 301 1.78 16.13 4.35
CA LYS A 301 0.70 16.19 3.34
C LYS A 301 0.57 14.88 2.57
N LEU A 302 1.69 14.28 2.17
CA LEU A 302 1.71 13.00 1.47
C LEU A 302 1.16 11.89 2.37
N THR A 303 1.64 11.81 3.61
CA THR A 303 1.23 10.81 4.59
C THR A 303 -0.26 10.92 4.92
N ASP A 304 -0.78 12.14 5.09
CA ASP A 304 -2.21 12.38 5.34
C ASP A 304 -3.08 11.96 4.15
N ALA A 305 -2.64 12.25 2.92
CA ALA A 305 -3.34 11.83 1.72
C ALA A 305 -3.40 10.30 1.61
N LEU A 306 -2.28 9.61 1.88
CA LEU A 306 -2.22 8.16 1.85
C LEU A 306 -3.09 7.54 2.96
N TRP A 307 -3.04 8.06 4.19
CA TRP A 307 -3.97 7.62 5.24
C TRP A 307 -5.43 7.84 4.85
N ARG A 308 -5.77 8.98 4.25
CA ARG A 308 -7.13 9.24 3.76
C ARG A 308 -7.58 8.25 2.69
N LEU A 309 -6.66 7.73 1.86
CA LEU A 309 -6.99 6.69 0.87
C LEU A 309 -7.11 5.31 1.52
N SER A 310 -6.33 5.03 2.55
CA SER A 310 -6.23 3.70 3.18
C SER A 310 -7.27 3.44 4.26
N LEU A 311 -7.69 4.46 5.01
CA LEU A 311 -8.62 4.31 6.13
C LEU A 311 -10.07 4.11 5.68
N PRO A 312 -10.95 3.50 6.50
CA PRO A 312 -12.38 3.49 6.22
C PRO A 312 -12.94 4.91 6.06
N GLU A 313 -13.95 5.07 5.21
CA GLU A 313 -14.61 6.37 5.04
C GLU A 313 -15.18 6.89 6.36
N GLY A 314 -14.97 8.18 6.63
CA GLY A 314 -15.39 8.82 7.87
C GLY A 314 -14.50 8.54 9.09
N SER A 315 -13.46 7.70 8.96
CA SER A 315 -12.45 7.50 9.99
C SER A 315 -11.33 8.53 9.90
N ASN A 316 -10.54 8.63 10.96
CA ASN A 316 -9.33 9.44 11.04
C ASN A 316 -8.13 8.56 11.45
N ARG A 317 -6.94 9.14 11.65
CA ARG A 317 -5.71 8.39 11.96
C ARG A 317 -5.67 7.82 13.37
N ASP A 318 -6.68 8.08 14.21
CA ASP A 318 -6.90 7.36 15.47
C ASP A 318 -7.72 6.08 15.28
N TYR A 319 -8.01 5.69 14.04
CA TYR A 319 -8.46 4.33 13.71
C TYR A 319 -7.40 3.29 14.07
N TYR A 320 -7.81 2.12 14.58
CA TYR A 320 -6.90 1.10 15.10
C TYR A 320 -5.86 0.59 14.10
N GLY A 321 -6.18 0.59 12.80
CA GLY A 321 -5.23 0.21 11.74
C GLY A 321 -4.15 1.26 11.44
N SER A 322 -4.27 2.46 11.99
CA SER A 322 -3.27 3.53 11.91
C SER A 322 -2.57 3.75 13.25
N ASN A 323 -3.37 3.85 14.33
CA ASN A 323 -2.89 4.13 15.67
C ASN A 323 -2.78 2.84 16.49
N PHE A 324 -1.55 2.35 16.68
CA PHE A 324 -1.26 1.16 17.47
C PHE A 324 -1.71 1.27 18.94
N GLU A 325 -1.91 2.47 19.48
CA GLU A 325 -2.36 2.65 20.87
C GLU A 325 -3.81 2.20 21.07
N MET A 326 -4.57 2.09 19.98
CA MET A 326 -5.94 1.59 19.97
C MET A 326 -6.03 0.06 19.90
N ALA A 327 -4.89 -0.66 19.97
CA ALA A 327 -4.90 -2.11 20.04
C ALA A 327 -5.54 -2.62 21.35
N GLU A 328 -6.62 -3.38 21.21
CA GLU A 328 -7.39 -3.95 22.33
C GLU A 328 -7.00 -5.41 22.60
N LEU A 329 -5.85 -5.58 23.27
CA LEU A 329 -5.44 -6.86 23.87
C LEU A 329 -5.42 -6.74 25.41
N SER A 330 -5.77 -7.83 26.08
CA SER A 330 -5.60 -8.00 27.53
C SER A 330 -4.12 -8.09 27.92
N GLU A 331 -3.81 -7.86 29.20
CA GLU A 331 -2.43 -8.00 29.72
C GLU A 331 -1.86 -9.41 29.48
N VAL A 332 -2.71 -10.44 29.58
CA VAL A 332 -2.31 -11.83 29.31
C VAL A 332 -1.93 -12.00 27.83
N GLU A 333 -2.75 -11.50 26.91
CA GLU A 333 -2.47 -11.57 25.48
C GLU A 333 -1.20 -10.79 25.10
N TRP A 334 -0.95 -9.62 25.71
CA TRP A 334 0.31 -8.91 25.51
C TRP A 334 1.53 -9.69 26.03
N SER A 335 1.39 -10.42 27.13
CA SER A 335 2.47 -11.28 27.68
C SER A 335 2.76 -12.52 26.81
N GLU A 336 1.81 -12.89 25.95
CA GLU A 336 1.90 -13.94 24.93
C GLU A 336 2.31 -13.40 23.56
N PHE A 337 2.36 -12.08 23.38
CA PHE A 337 2.75 -11.45 22.13
C PHE A 337 4.18 -11.87 21.75
N PRO A 338 4.46 -12.19 20.47
CA PRO A 338 5.76 -12.68 20.06
C PRO A 338 6.88 -11.65 20.30
N ALA A 339 8.13 -12.10 20.32
CA ALA A 339 9.28 -11.21 20.40
C ALA A 339 9.29 -10.24 19.20
N VAL A 340 9.67 -8.98 19.42
CA VAL A 340 9.61 -7.95 18.37
C VAL A 340 10.98 -7.28 18.20
N VAL A 341 11.47 -7.19 16.97
CA VAL A 341 12.61 -6.35 16.60
C VAL A 341 12.11 -5.26 15.66
N VAL A 342 11.98 -4.04 16.18
CA VAL A 342 11.60 -2.86 15.40
C VAL A 342 12.84 -2.27 14.76
N GLN A 343 12.88 -2.27 13.43
CA GLN A 343 13.95 -1.67 12.64
C GLN A 343 13.52 -0.27 12.22
N VAL A 344 14.32 0.75 12.54
CA VAL A 344 14.09 2.15 12.13
C VAL A 344 15.28 2.66 11.30
N ALA A 345 15.04 3.60 10.39
CA ALA A 345 16.09 4.21 9.58
C ALA A 345 16.38 5.63 10.09
N GLY A 346 17.66 6.00 10.16
CA GLY A 346 18.10 7.24 10.79
C GLY A 346 17.58 8.51 10.12
N LEU A 347 17.41 8.48 8.79
CA LEU A 347 16.89 9.60 7.99
C LEU A 347 15.39 9.49 7.70
N ASP A 348 14.72 8.46 8.21
CA ASP A 348 13.31 8.21 7.94
C ASP A 348 12.40 9.19 8.69
N PHE A 349 11.46 9.79 7.95
CA PHE A 349 10.39 10.62 8.50
C PHE A 349 9.55 9.88 9.54
N LEU A 350 9.37 8.57 9.38
CA LEU A 350 8.57 7.71 10.26
C LEU A 350 9.35 7.13 11.44
N LYS A 351 10.66 7.44 11.56
CA LYS A 351 11.51 6.93 12.64
C LYS A 351 10.88 7.14 14.02
N GLU A 352 10.41 8.35 14.30
CA GLU A 352 9.81 8.69 15.60
C GLU A 352 8.60 7.80 15.92
N ARG A 353 7.73 7.52 14.93
CA ARG A 353 6.58 6.61 15.07
C ARG A 353 7.03 5.17 15.37
N GLY A 354 8.10 4.70 14.74
CA GLY A 354 8.70 3.39 15.01
C GLY A 354 9.27 3.27 16.43
N VAL A 355 9.94 4.32 16.91
CA VAL A 355 10.44 4.39 18.31
C VAL A 355 9.28 4.36 19.29
N MET A 356 8.25 5.21 19.09
CA MET A 356 7.05 5.23 19.93
C MET A 356 6.36 3.86 19.97
N TYR A 357 6.30 3.15 18.85
CA TYR A 357 5.74 1.80 18.79
C TYR A 357 6.53 0.80 19.65
N ALA A 358 7.87 0.82 19.59
CA ALA A 358 8.70 -0.04 20.43
C ALA A 358 8.51 0.24 21.93
N GLU A 359 8.39 1.52 22.32
CA GLU A 359 8.09 1.93 23.69
C GLU A 359 6.70 1.49 24.14
N PHE A 360 5.71 1.61 23.26
CA PHE A 360 4.35 1.14 23.50
C PHE A 360 4.31 -0.37 23.81
N LEU A 361 5.00 -1.20 23.01
CA LEU A 361 5.06 -2.64 23.26
C LEU A 361 5.72 -2.97 24.60
N HIS A 362 6.81 -2.29 24.97
CA HIS A 362 7.43 -2.43 26.29
C HIS A 362 6.42 -2.10 27.41
N LYS A 363 5.69 -0.98 27.27
CA LYS A 363 4.68 -0.55 28.25
C LYS A 363 3.52 -1.54 28.38
N LYS A 364 3.16 -2.22 27.30
CA LYS A 364 2.12 -3.26 27.30
C LYS A 364 2.58 -4.60 27.87
N GLY A 365 3.87 -4.76 28.17
CA GLY A 365 4.41 -5.98 28.81
C GLY A 365 4.83 -7.07 27.83
N VAL A 366 5.09 -6.74 26.56
CA VAL A 366 5.71 -7.67 25.61
C VAL A 366 7.12 -8.02 26.12
N LYS A 367 7.41 -9.32 26.24
CA LYS A 367 8.61 -9.82 26.95
C LYS A 367 9.92 -9.43 26.31
N GLU A 368 9.97 -9.42 24.98
CA GLU A 368 11.18 -9.17 24.21
C GLU A 368 10.88 -8.15 23.12
N VAL A 369 11.35 -6.92 23.32
CA VAL A 369 11.25 -5.86 22.33
C VAL A 369 12.63 -5.23 22.16
N LYS A 370 13.14 -5.22 20.93
CA LYS A 370 14.40 -4.58 20.57
C LYS A 370 14.12 -3.51 19.52
N LEU A 371 14.77 -2.36 19.68
CA LEU A 371 14.82 -1.30 18.68
C LEU A 371 16.21 -1.29 18.07
N VAL A 372 16.29 -1.32 16.75
CA VAL A 372 17.54 -1.27 15.99
C VAL A 372 17.45 -0.15 14.98
N GLU A 373 18.48 0.69 14.93
CA GLU A 373 18.56 1.80 13.99
C GLU A 373 19.60 1.52 12.91
N ALA A 374 19.20 1.70 11.65
CA ALA A 374 20.11 1.84 10.52
C ALA A 374 20.49 3.32 10.36
N GLU A 375 21.61 3.71 10.98
CA GLU A 375 22.11 5.10 10.92
C GLU A 375 22.39 5.52 9.48
N GLY A 376 21.99 6.75 9.12
CA GLY A 376 22.26 7.32 7.80
C GLY A 376 21.43 6.76 6.64
N GLU A 377 20.58 5.75 6.88
CA GLU A 377 19.71 5.18 5.85
C GLU A 377 18.34 5.86 5.80
N SER A 378 17.70 5.81 4.63
CA SER A 378 16.37 6.36 4.36
C SER A 378 15.26 5.32 4.50
N HIS A 379 14.01 5.77 4.47
CA HIS A 379 12.85 4.88 4.47
C HIS A 379 12.98 3.82 3.37
N VAL A 380 12.80 2.55 3.74
CA VAL A 380 12.82 1.38 2.85
C VAL A 380 14.08 1.24 1.97
N TYR A 381 15.24 1.69 2.45
CA TYR A 381 16.50 1.62 1.70
C TYR A 381 16.80 0.22 1.13
N HIS A 382 16.40 -0.85 1.82
CA HIS A 382 16.63 -2.24 1.40
C HIS A 382 15.91 -2.63 0.12
N MET A 383 14.84 -1.91 -0.20
CA MET A 383 14.06 -2.06 -1.41
C MET A 383 14.61 -1.27 -2.59
N ILE A 384 15.18 -0.11 -2.30
CA ILE A 384 15.74 0.81 -3.31
C ILE A 384 17.16 0.35 -3.69
N HIS A 385 17.90 -0.15 -2.71
CA HIS A 385 19.30 -0.56 -2.83
C HIS A 385 19.50 -1.98 -2.28
N PRO A 386 18.90 -3.02 -2.89
CA PRO A 386 18.93 -4.38 -2.37
C PRO A 386 20.33 -4.98 -2.24
N LYS A 387 21.32 -4.44 -2.98
CA LYS A 387 22.72 -4.91 -2.95
C LYS A 387 23.64 -4.10 -2.02
N SER A 388 23.14 -3.08 -1.34
CA SER A 388 23.95 -2.22 -0.47
C SER A 388 24.46 -2.96 0.77
N GLU A 389 25.48 -2.40 1.42
CA GLU A 389 26.01 -2.93 2.68
C GLU A 389 24.96 -2.88 3.80
N ALA A 390 24.23 -1.76 3.93
CA ALA A 390 23.16 -1.64 4.91
C ALA A 390 22.08 -2.71 4.73
N THR A 391 21.72 -3.05 3.49
CA THR A 391 20.76 -4.13 3.21
C THR A 391 21.27 -5.48 3.68
N ARG A 392 22.56 -5.78 3.47
CA ARG A 392 23.19 -7.01 3.96
C ARG A 392 23.21 -7.06 5.49
N VAL A 393 23.42 -5.92 6.15
CA VAL A 393 23.34 -5.82 7.62
C VAL A 393 21.92 -6.12 8.09
N LEU A 394 20.90 -5.55 7.46
CA LEU A 394 19.49 -5.86 7.79
C LEU A 394 19.19 -7.35 7.59
N GLN A 395 19.61 -7.94 6.48
CA GLN A 395 19.42 -9.38 6.21
C GLN A 395 20.07 -10.24 7.30
N LYS A 396 21.30 -9.88 7.70
CA LYS A 396 22.01 -10.56 8.78
C LYS A 396 21.25 -10.45 10.11
N GLN A 397 20.76 -9.27 10.47
CA GLN A 397 20.01 -9.06 11.70
C GLN A 397 18.69 -9.85 11.72
N ILE A 398 17.98 -9.90 10.58
CA ILE A 398 16.77 -10.73 10.43
C ILE A 398 17.12 -12.22 10.59
N SER A 399 18.19 -12.68 9.93
CA SER A 399 18.69 -14.06 10.03
C SER A 399 19.05 -14.43 11.49
N GLU A 400 19.85 -13.61 12.16
CA GLU A 400 20.23 -13.82 13.57
C GLU A 400 19.02 -13.89 14.50
N PHE A 401 18.00 -13.04 14.27
CA PHE A 401 16.78 -13.10 15.05
C PHE A 401 15.98 -14.39 14.79
N ILE A 402 15.80 -14.79 13.53
CA ILE A 402 15.13 -16.05 13.16
C ILE A 402 15.82 -17.26 13.83
N HIS A 403 17.15 -17.32 13.80
CA HIS A 403 17.92 -18.43 14.37
C HIS A 403 18.06 -18.40 15.90
N SER A 404 17.56 -17.34 16.56
CA SER A 404 17.53 -17.28 18.03
C SER A 404 16.38 -18.08 18.67
N PHE A 405 15.45 -18.61 17.86
CA PHE A 405 14.31 -19.47 18.26
C PHE A 405 14.35 -20.81 17.55
#